data_AF-A0A9Q9YCC8-F1
#
_entry.id   AF-A0A9Q9YCC8-F1
#
_cell.length_a   1.000
_cell.length_b   1.000
_cell.length_c   1.000
_cell.angle_alpha   90.00
_cell.angle_beta   90.00
_cell.angle_gamma   90.00
#
_symmetry.space_group_name_H-M   'P 1'
#
loop_
_entity.id
_entity.type
_entity.pdbx_description
1 polymer ?
#
loop_
_entity_poly.entity_id
_entity_poly.type
_entity_poly.pdbx_seq_one_letter_code
_entity_poly.pdbx_strand_id
1 'polypeptide(L)' 'MALKCNLCVSKGNGDPCTPSVQTCLSHMTACGNITFRPGLTAPPTIRSCISMSTCWSYLLAPEVMAVCCRTDLCN' A
#
# COMPACT_ATOMS: atom_id res chain seq x y z
N MET A 1 0.18 -13.72 16.28
CA MET A 1 1.23 -13.23 15.37
C MET A 1 0.75 -11.90 14.78
N ALA A 2 1.64 -10.91 14.65
CA ALA A 2 1.30 -9.63 14.02
C ALA A 2 1.61 -9.71 12.52
N LEU A 3 0.69 -9.22 11.69
CA LEU A 3 0.84 -9.16 10.22
C LEU A 3 2.08 -8.35 9.86
N LYS A 4 2.84 -8.78 8.84
CA LYS A 4 3.98 -8.04 8.29
C LYS A 4 3.69 -7.59 6.86
N CYS A 5 3.97 -6.34 6.54
CA CYS A 5 3.75 -5.79 5.21
C CYS A 5 5.02 -5.11 4.67
N ASN A 6 5.09 -4.97 3.34
CA ASN A 6 6.08 -4.11 2.72
C ASN A 6 5.71 -2.65 3.00
N LEU A 7 6.69 -1.89 3.49
CA LEU A 7 6.65 -0.46 3.70
C LEU A 7 7.55 0.22 2.68
N CYS A 8 6.95 1.08 1.87
CA CYS A 8 7.66 1.92 0.93
C CYS A 8 6.80 3.09 0.46
N VAL A 9 7.42 4.23 0.16
CA VAL A 9 6.75 5.40 -0.42
C VAL A 9 7.59 5.90 -1.60
N SER A 10 7.01 5.92 -2.79
CA SER A 10 7.59 6.54 -3.99
C SER A 10 6.80 7.79 -4.34
N LYS A 11 7.52 8.87 -4.66
CA LYS A 11 6.93 10.18 -4.99
C LYS A 11 6.53 10.30 -6.47
N GLY A 12 6.74 9.29 -7.29
CA GLY A 12 6.36 9.33 -8.70
C GLY A 12 7.32 10.13 -9.59
N ASN A 13 8.62 10.01 -9.33
CA ASN A 13 9.71 10.64 -10.09
C ASN A 13 10.65 9.60 -10.74
N GLY A 14 10.20 8.35 -10.84
CA GLY A 14 11.00 7.23 -11.34
C GLY A 14 11.86 6.55 -10.27
N ASP A 15 11.87 7.04 -9.02
CA ASP A 15 12.57 6.38 -7.93
C ASP A 15 11.90 5.02 -7.63
N PRO A 16 12.66 3.91 -7.71
CA PRO A 16 12.13 2.59 -7.43
C PRO A 16 11.74 2.51 -5.95
N CYS A 17 10.55 1.97 -5.70
CA CYS A 17 10.06 1.78 -4.34
C CYS A 17 10.82 0.60 -3.70
N THR A 18 11.88 0.87 -2.93
CA THR A 18 12.63 -0.17 -2.20
C THR A 18 11.84 -0.58 -0.94
N PRO A 19 11.30 -1.81 -0.88
CA PRO A 19 10.47 -2.23 0.25
C PRO A 19 11.31 -2.54 1.49
N SER A 20 10.81 -2.09 2.64
CA SER A 20 11.26 -2.51 3.98
C SER A 20 10.15 -3.28 4.68
N VAL A 21 10.46 -4.10 5.68
CA VAL A 21 9.43 -4.86 6.41
C VAL A 21 8.87 -4.03 7.56
N GLN A 22 7.57 -3.80 7.56
CA GLN A 22 6.83 -3.20 8.66
C GLN A 22 5.99 -4.25 9.38
N THR A 23 6.09 -4.30 10.72
CA THR A 23 5.16 -5.08 11.55
C THR A 23 3.93 -4.24 11.85
N CYS A 24 2.75 -4.74 11.52
CA CYS A 24 1.50 -4.02 11.67
C CYS A 24 1.06 -3.94 13.13
N LEU A 25 0.50 -2.78 13.49
CA LEU A 25 -0.20 -2.59 14.76
C LEU A 25 -1.52 -3.38 14.76
N SER A 26 -2.08 -3.63 15.94
CA SER A 26 -3.29 -4.44 16.12
C SER A 26 -4.51 -3.98 15.31
N HIS A 27 -4.63 -2.69 15.01
CA HIS A 27 -5.73 -2.12 14.21
C HIS A 27 -5.46 -2.12 12.70
N MET A 28 -4.23 -2.42 12.26
CA MET A 28 -3.85 -2.50 10.85
C MET A 28 -3.90 -3.95 10.39
N THR A 29 -5.09 -4.36 9.94
CA THR A 29 -5.42 -5.76 9.64
C THR A 29 -5.15 -6.18 8.20
N ALA A 30 -4.48 -5.33 7.40
CA ALA A 30 -4.20 -5.59 5.99
C ALA A 30 -2.90 -4.93 5.54
N CYS A 31 -2.34 -5.43 4.45
CA CYS A 31 -1.29 -4.77 3.69
C CYS A 31 -1.91 -4.04 2.50
N GLY A 32 -1.54 -2.78 2.28
CA GLY A 32 -2.03 -1.97 1.18
C GLY A 32 -0.91 -1.62 0.21
N ASN A 33 -1.21 -1.67 -1.09
CA ASN A 33 -0.39 -1.09 -2.15
C ASN A 33 -1.28 -0.13 -2.94
N ILE A 34 -1.00 1.16 -2.79
CA ILE A 34 -1.82 2.26 -3.26
C ILE A 34 -1.03 3.04 -4.31
N THR A 35 -1.52 3.03 -5.54
CA THR A 35 -0.95 3.79 -6.66
C THR A 35 -1.88 4.94 -7.00
N PHE A 36 -1.38 6.17 -6.91
CA PHE A 36 -2.13 7.39 -7.19
C PHE A 36 -1.96 7.80 -8.64
N ARG A 37 -3.04 8.19 -9.30
CA ARG A 37 -3.03 8.63 -10.71
C ARG A 37 -2.24 7.65 -11.60
N PRO A 38 -2.67 6.38 -11.71
CA PRO A 38 -1.91 5.33 -12.40
C PRO A 38 -1.61 5.62 -13.88
N GLY A 39 -2.26 6.63 -14.49
CA GLY A 39 -1.97 7.09 -15.85
C GLY A 39 -0.71 7.96 -16.01
N LEU A 40 0.00 8.30 -14.93
CA LEU A 40 1.28 9.03 -15.00
C LEU A 40 2.44 8.08 -15.34
N THR A 41 3.47 8.58 -16.03
CA THR A 41 4.68 7.82 -16.39
C THR A 41 5.42 7.25 -15.16
N ALA A 42 5.33 7.94 -14.03
CA ALA A 42 5.81 7.49 -12.74
C ALA A 42 4.77 7.87 -11.69
N PRO A 43 3.77 7.02 -11.41
CA PRO A 43 2.75 7.35 -10.45
C PRO A 43 3.32 7.25 -9.02
N PRO A 44 2.92 8.13 -8.09
CA PRO A 44 3.24 7.97 -6.68
C PRO A 44 2.65 6.65 -6.16
N THR A 45 3.43 5.91 -5.37
CA THR A 45 2.98 4.64 -4.78
C THR A 45 3.27 4.58 -3.30
N ILE A 46 2.37 3.97 -2.54
CA ILE A 46 2.50 3.75 -1.10
C ILE A 46 2.24 2.28 -0.83
N ARG A 47 3.19 1.61 -0.19
CA ARG A 47 3.03 0.29 0.40
C ARG A 47 3.13 0.43 1.90
N SER A 48 2.15 -0.05 2.65
CA SER A 48 2.20 -0.05 4.12
C SER A 48 1.18 -0.99 4.74
N CYS A 49 1.31 -1.21 6.04
CA CYS A 49 0.20 -1.66 6.87
C CYS A 49 -0.96 -0.66 6.80
N ILE A 50 -2.19 -1.18 6.75
CA ILE A 50 -3.43 -0.41 6.65
C ILE A 50 -4.57 -1.17 7.34
N SER A 51 -5.64 -0.48 7.74
CA SER A 51 -6.87 -1.16 8.13
C SER A 51 -7.62 -1.65 6.89
N MET A 52 -8.41 -2.72 7.04
CA MET A 52 -9.26 -3.17 5.93
C MET A 52 -10.24 -2.08 5.48
N SER A 53 -10.76 -1.28 6.42
CA SER A 53 -11.68 -0.19 6.11
C SER A 53 -11.03 0.91 5.25
N THR A 54 -9.82 1.34 5.58
CA THR A 54 -9.11 2.35 4.78
C THR A 54 -8.73 1.79 3.41
N CYS A 55 -8.37 0.52 3.32
CA CYS A 55 -8.20 -0.16 2.04
C CYS A 55 -9.47 -0.07 1.17
N TRP A 56 -10.64 -0.41 1.72
CA TRP A 56 -11.92 -0.31 1.00
C TRP A 56 -12.19 1.10 0.50
N SER A 57 -11.87 2.12 1.30
CA SER A 57 -12.00 3.52 0.86
C SER A 57 -11.13 3.85 -0.36
N TYR A 58 -9.91 3.31 -0.44
CA TYR A 58 -9.05 3.51 -1.61
C TYR A 58 -9.54 2.74 -2.84
N LEU A 59 -10.11 1.54 -2.67
CA LEU A 59 -10.71 0.78 -3.78
C LEU A 59 -11.90 1.50 -4.42
N LEU A 60 -12.59 2.36 -3.66
CA LEU A 60 -13.71 3.17 -4.14
C LEU A 60 -13.27 4.51 -4.75
N ALA A 61 -12.00 4.90 -4.62
CA ALA A 61 -11.51 6.18 -5.11
C ALA A 61 -11.13 6.08 -6.61
N PRO A 62 -11.73 6.89 -7.50
CA PRO A 62 -11.55 6.75 -8.95
C PRO A 62 -10.12 7.06 -9.44
N GLU A 63 -9.38 7.89 -8.70
CA GLU A 63 -8.02 8.32 -9.05
C GLU A 63 -6.93 7.43 -8.41
N VAL A 64 -7.32 6.29 -7.83
CA VAL A 64 -6.44 5.41 -7.07
C VAL A 64 -6.60 3.97 -7.52
N MET A 65 -5.48 3.29 -7.75
CA MET A 65 -5.43 1.85 -7.87
C MET A 65 -4.93 1.27 -6.55
N ALA A 66 -5.78 0.51 -5.87
CA ALA A 66 -5.45 -0.10 -4.58
C ALA A 66 -5.46 -1.62 -4.68
N VAL A 67 -4.44 -2.25 -4.10
CA VAL A 67 -4.38 -3.69 -3.88
C VAL A 67 -4.26 -3.93 -2.38
N CYS A 68 -5.08 -4.84 -1.86
CA CYS A 68 -5.10 -5.14 -0.43
C CYS A 68 -5.14 -6.64 -0.17
N CYS A 69 -4.40 -7.05 0.85
CA CYS A 69 -4.23 -8.46 1.18
C CYS A 69 -3.97 -8.62 2.69
N ARG A 70 -4.09 -9.85 3.20
CA ARG A 70 -4.06 -10.16 4.65
C ARG A 70 -3.00 -11.20 5.04
N THR A 71 -2.05 -11.44 4.14
CA THR A 71 -0.94 -12.38 4.33
C THR A 71 0.37 -11.60 4.46
N ASP A 72 1.40 -12.21 5.04
CA ASP A 72 2.67 -11.52 5.22
C ASP A 72 3.31 -11.15 3.87
N LEU A 73 3.76 -9.89 3.76
CA LEU A 73 4.54 -9.31 2.64
C LEU A 73 3.87 -9.38 1.26
N CYS A 74 2.55 -9.41 1.22
CA CYS A 74 1.79 -9.60 -0.02
C CYS A 74 1.61 -8.35 -0.90
N ASN A 75 2.02 -7.16 -0.43
CA ASN A 75 1.74 -5.86 -1.06
C ASN A 75 2.92 -5.23 -1.81
#